data_AF-A0A522WYX3-F1
#
_entry.id   AF-A0A522WYX3-F1
#
_cell.length_a   1.000
_cell.length_b   1.000
_cell.length_c   1.000
_cell.angle_alpha   90.00
_cell.angle_beta   90.00
_cell.angle_gamma   90.00
#
_symmetry.space_group_name_H-M   'P 1'
#
loop_
_entity.id
_entity.type
_entity.pdbx_description
1 polymer ?
#
loop_
_entity_poly.entity_id
_entity_poly.type
_entity_poly.pdbx_seq_one_letter_code
_entity_poly.pdbx_strand_id
1 'polypeptide(L)'
;MLKSYEAIYDQGRIEWLGVNPNFGRTRVVVVFPDADEVTPEPNGKRFVEVAKKLAETGFAGKFGDPVAWQREQRKDRPLSGREDES
;
A
#
# COMPACT_ATOMS: atom_id res chain seq x y z
N MET A 1 -21.78 -18.93 27.88
CA MET A 1 -20.48 -19.60 27.66
C MET A 1 -20.29 -19.79 26.17
N LEU A 2 -19.22 -19.23 25.60
CA LEU A 2 -18.84 -19.44 24.20
C LEU A 2 -17.93 -20.68 24.14
N LYS A 3 -18.17 -21.58 23.19
CA LYS A 3 -17.29 -22.73 22.91
C LYS A 3 -16.49 -22.42 21.66
N SER A 4 -15.17 -22.45 21.78
CA SER A 4 -14.25 -22.30 20.66
C SER A 4 -14.01 -23.68 20.05
N TYR A 5 -13.98 -23.74 18.72
CA TYR A 5 -13.68 -24.97 17.99
C TYR A 5 -12.57 -24.68 16.99
N GLU A 6 -11.58 -25.55 16.95
CA GLU A 6 -10.40 -25.40 16.11
C GLU A 6 -10.55 -26.23 14.84
N ALA A 7 -10.20 -25.62 13.70
CA ALA A 7 -10.20 -26.28 12.41
C ALA A 7 -9.15 -25.65 11.50
N ILE A 8 -8.68 -26.45 10.55
CA ILE A 8 -7.88 -26.01 9.42
C ILE A 8 -8.84 -25.66 8.30
N TYR A 9 -8.72 -24.45 7.75
CA TYR A 9 -9.40 -24.07 6.52
C TYR A 9 -8.46 -24.29 5.33
N ASP A 10 -8.82 -25.19 4.42
CA ASP A 10 -8.07 -25.46 3.20
C ASP A 10 -9.02 -25.47 1.99
N GLN A 11 -8.78 -24.59 1.02
CA GLN A 11 -9.52 -24.50 -0.25
C GLN A 11 -11.06 -24.60 -0.16
N GLY A 12 -11.67 -23.95 0.84
CA GLY A 12 -13.13 -23.99 1.02
C GLY A 12 -13.64 -25.20 1.81
N ARG A 13 -12.75 -26.04 2.32
CA ARG A 13 -13.05 -27.13 3.25
C ARG A 13 -12.56 -26.77 4.64
N ILE A 14 -13.33 -27.16 5.64
CA ILE A 14 -12.98 -27.01 7.05
C ILE A 14 -12.69 -28.41 7.58
N GLU A 15 -11.44 -28.66 7.95
CA GLU A 15 -11.01 -29.87 8.62
C GLU A 15 -10.92 -29.62 10.12
N TRP A 16 -11.84 -30.19 10.89
CA TRP A 16 -11.88 -30.03 12.34
C TRP A 16 -10.73 -30.79 12.99
N LEU A 17 -9.94 -30.10 13.82
CA LEU A 17 -8.83 -30.69 14.57
C LEU A 17 -9.30 -31.42 15.85
N GLY A 18 -10.59 -31.33 16.15
CA GLY A 18 -11.22 -31.98 17.30
C GLY A 18 -12.63 -32.46 16.96
N VAL A 19 -13.53 -32.36 17.94
CA VAL A 19 -14.92 -32.77 17.77
C VAL A 19 -15.59 -31.87 16.74
N ASN A 20 -16.02 -32.45 15.62
CA ASN A 20 -16.85 -31.75 14.64
C ASN A 20 -18.15 -31.32 15.33
N PRO A 21 -18.40 -30.01 15.47
CA PRO A 21 -19.53 -29.54 16.23
C PRO A 21 -20.76 -29.59 15.32
N ASN A 22 -21.79 -30.31 15.76
CA ASN A 22 -23.03 -30.39 14.98
C ASN A 22 -23.81 -29.08 15.13
N PHE A 23 -23.61 -28.16 14.20
CA PHE A 23 -24.43 -26.96 14.02
C PHE A 23 -24.99 -26.91 12.61
N GLY A 24 -26.18 -26.30 12.48
CA GLY A 24 -26.77 -25.99 11.18
C GLY A 24 -26.04 -24.84 10.49
N ARG A 25 -26.79 -23.97 9.81
CA ARG A 25 -26.22 -22.77 9.19
C ARG A 25 -25.83 -21.74 10.26
N THR A 26 -24.52 -21.55 10.45
CA THR A 26 -23.94 -20.65 11.46
C THR A 26 -22.98 -19.64 10.84
N ARG A 27 -22.88 -18.43 11.42
CA ARG A 27 -21.92 -17.39 11.03
C ARG A 27 -20.53 -17.75 11.57
N VAL A 28 -19.53 -17.81 10.69
CA VAL A 28 -18.12 -18.01 11.03
C VAL A 28 -17.38 -16.69 10.88
N VAL A 29 -16.52 -16.35 11.83
CA VAL A 29 -15.60 -15.20 11.76
C VAL A 29 -14.18 -15.76 11.77
N VAL A 30 -13.46 -15.60 10.66
CA VAL A 30 -12.05 -15.98 10.54
C VAL A 30 -11.23 -14.73 10.79
N VAL A 31 -10.35 -14.77 11.78
CA VAL A 31 -9.46 -13.67 12.12
C VAL A 31 -8.06 -14.06 11.67
N PHE A 32 -7.52 -13.32 10.72
CA PHE A 32 -6.09 -13.38 10.41
C PHE A 32 -5.41 -12.31 11.24
N PRO A 33 -4.21 -12.57 11.81
CA PRO A 33 -3.36 -11.46 12.17
C PRO A 33 -3.09 -10.69 10.88
N ASP A 34 -3.36 -9.39 10.87
CA ASP A 34 -2.76 -8.52 9.88
C ASP A 34 -1.26 -8.75 10.03
N ALA A 35 -0.64 -9.39 9.04
CA ALA A 35 0.81 -9.41 8.97
C ALA A 35 1.19 -7.94 9.04
N ASP A 36 1.88 -7.54 10.12
CA ASP A 36 2.33 -6.17 10.33
C ASP A 36 2.70 -5.62 8.97
N GLU A 37 2.02 -4.55 8.53
CA GLU A 37 2.37 -3.90 7.27
C GLU A 37 3.87 -3.68 7.35
N VAL A 38 4.62 -4.48 6.59
CA VAL A 38 6.07 -4.37 6.52
C VAL A 38 6.25 -3.03 5.84
N THR A 39 6.33 -1.96 6.62
CA THR A 39 6.72 -0.65 6.13
C THR A 39 8.04 -0.91 5.45
N PRO A 40 8.11 -0.86 4.11
CA PRO A 40 9.34 -1.21 3.42
C PRO A 40 10.39 -0.27 3.97
N GLU A 41 11.50 -0.82 4.49
CA GLU A 41 12.61 0.00 4.94
C GLU A 41 12.93 1.02 3.84
N PRO A 42 13.10 2.31 4.18
CA PRO A 42 13.28 3.35 3.19
C PRO A 42 14.58 3.10 2.43
N ASN A 43 14.46 2.42 1.28
CA ASN A 43 15.59 2.05 0.43
C ASN A 43 15.93 3.23 -0.48
N GLY A 44 16.32 4.34 0.13
CA GLY A 44 16.62 5.61 -0.55
C GLY A 44 17.68 5.45 -1.64
N LYS A 45 18.62 4.51 -1.47
CA LYS A 45 19.63 4.18 -2.49
C LYS A 45 19.00 3.62 -3.77
N ARG A 46 18.07 2.67 -3.63
CA ARG A 46 17.35 2.08 -4.77
C ARG A 46 16.45 3.11 -5.46
N PHE A 47 15.81 4.00 -4.70
CA PHE A 47 15.01 5.08 -5.26
C PHE A 47 15.87 6.05 -6.10
N VAL A 48 17.02 6.48 -5.58
CA VAL A 48 17.94 7.38 -6.29
C VAL A 48 18.46 6.72 -7.58
N GLU A 49 18.78 5.43 -7.53
CA GLU A 49 19.24 4.70 -8.72
C GLU A 49 18.15 4.61 -9.81
N VAL A 50 16.91 4.32 -9.41
CA VAL A 50 15.77 4.29 -10.35
C VAL A 50 15.49 5.68 -10.92
N ALA A 51 15.53 6.72 -10.08
CA ALA A 51 15.35 8.10 -10.53
C ALA A 51 16.43 8.54 -11.52
N LYS A 52 17.69 8.14 -11.29
CA LYS A 52 18.80 8.43 -12.21
C LYS A 52 18.62 7.72 -13.56
N LYS A 53 18.28 6.42 -13.54
CA LYS A 53 17.99 5.65 -14.76
C LYS A 53 16.82 6.27 -15.54
N LEU A 54 15.78 6.74 -14.86
CA LEU A 54 14.65 7.39 -15.50
C LEU A 54 15.04 8.73 -16.14
N ALA A 55 15.89 9.53 -15.48
CA ALA A 55 16.41 10.77 -16.06
C ALA A 55 17.24 10.54 -17.32
N GLU A 56 18.07 9.49 -17.34
CA GLU A 56 18.91 9.11 -18.49
C GLU A 56 18.09 8.72 -19.74
N THR A 57 16.85 8.24 -19.57
CA THR A 57 15.96 7.94 -20.71
C THR A 57 15.41 9.19 -21.43
N GLY A 58 15.66 10.39 -20.89
CA GLY A 58 15.09 11.63 -21.43
C GLY A 58 13.57 11.71 -21.33
N PHE A 59 12.93 10.81 -20.57
CA PHE A 59 11.48 10.75 -20.39
C PHE A 59 10.90 12.08 -19.91
N ALA A 60 11.61 12.79 -19.03
CA ALA A 60 11.22 14.12 -18.54
C ALA A 60 11.06 15.15 -19.67
N GLY A 61 11.84 15.04 -20.75
CA GLY A 61 11.74 15.94 -21.90
C GLY A 61 10.45 15.76 -22.72
N LYS A 62 9.72 14.65 -22.56
CA LYS A 62 8.46 14.39 -23.28
C LYS A 62 7.28 15.17 -22.73
N PHE A 63 7.33 15.62 -21.48
CA PHE A 63 6.19 16.22 -20.78
C PHE A 63 6.28 17.76 -20.67
N GLY A 64 7.22 18.39 -21.39
CA GLY A 64 7.41 19.84 -21.37
C GLY A 64 8.04 20.35 -20.07
N ASP A 65 7.97 21.67 -19.82
CA ASP A 65 8.49 22.28 -18.60
C ASP A 65 7.65 21.86 -17.38
N PRO A 66 8.21 21.07 -16.44
CA PRO A 66 7.49 20.63 -15.25
C PRO A 66 7.04 21.80 -14.37
N VAL A 67 7.78 22.91 -14.40
CA VAL A 67 7.46 24.11 -13.62
C VAL A 67 6.24 24.81 -14.20
N ALA A 68 6.14 24.90 -15.52
CA ALA A 68 4.95 25.42 -16.20
C ALA A 68 3.71 24.58 -15.88
N TRP A 69 3.81 23.25 -15.97
CA TRP A 69 2.72 22.34 -15.60
C TRP A 69 2.32 22.50 -14.13
N GLN A 70 3.30 22.60 -13.22
CA GLN A 70 3.03 22.79 -11.80
C GLN A 70 2.33 24.12 -11.51
N ARG A 71 2.69 25.20 -12.22
CA ARG A 71 2.03 26.50 -12.13
C ARG A 71 0.58 26.42 -12.62
N GLU A 72 0.34 25.75 -13.74
CA GLU A 72 -0.99 25.53 -14.30
C GLU A 72 -1.89 24.73 -13.33
N GLN A 73 -1.36 23.65 -12.74
CA GLN A 73 -2.09 22.87 -11.73
C GLN A 73 -2.41 23.69 -10.48
N ARG A 74 -1.53 24.65 -10.12
CA ARG A 74 -1.69 25.49 -8.93
C ARG A 74 -2.64 26.66 -9.12
N LYS A 75 -3.12 26.94 -10.34
CA LYS A 75 -4.12 27.99 -10.65
C LYS A 75 -3.87 29.27 -9.84
N ASP A 76 -2.63 29.76 -9.87
CA ASP A 76 -2.16 30.96 -9.14
C ASP A 76 -2.24 30.94 -7.60
N ARG A 77 -2.14 29.77 -6.95
CA ARG A 77 -1.80 29.77 -5.52
C ARG A 77 -0.31 30.13 -5.34
N PRO A 78 0.03 31.23 -4.64
CA PRO A 78 1.42 31.58 -4.41
C PRO A 78 2.15 30.43 -3.68
N LEU A 79 3.41 30.22 -4.05
CA LEU A 79 4.31 29.28 -3.38
C LEU A 79 4.46 29.72 -1.92
N SER A 80 3.77 29.05 -1.01
CA SER A 80 3.97 29.31 0.43
C SER A 80 5.39 28.88 0.80
N GLY A 81 6.27 29.85 1.08
CA GLY A 81 7.60 29.60 1.68
C GLY A 81 8.83 29.69 0.76
N ARG A 82 8.75 30.32 -0.42
CA ARG A 82 9.96 30.89 -1.05
C ARG A 82 9.94 32.39 -0.81
N GLU A 83 10.64 32.83 0.23
CA GLU A 83 10.99 34.24 0.35
C GLU A 83 11.87 34.58 -0.87
N ASP A 84 11.58 35.73 -1.47
CA ASP A 84 12.29 36.28 -2.62
C ASP A 84 13.79 36.39 -2.32
N GLU A 85 14.59 35.50 -2.90
CA GLU A 85 16.03 35.74 -3.01
C GLU A 85 16.24 36.67 -4.21
N SER A 86 16.63 37.90 -3.88
CA SER A 86 16.93 39.02 -4.78
C SER A 86 18.19 38.80 -5.61
#